data_AF-A0A4S8XM26-F1
#
_entry.id   AF-A0A4S8XM26-F1
#
_cell.length_a   1.000
_cell.length_b   1.000
_cell.length_c   1.000
_cell.angle_alpha   90.00
_cell.angle_beta   90.00
_cell.angle_gamma   90.00
#
_symmetry.space_group_name_H-M   'P 1'
#
loop_
_entity.id
_entity.type
_entity.pdbx_description
1 polymer ?
#
loop_
_entity_poly.entity_id
_entity_poly.type
_entity_poly.pdbx_seq_one_letter_code
_entity_poly.pdbx_strand_id
1 'polypeptide(L)'
;MEGIQANLPVEVLDHIIRHTIPDADYLAYPSSHPTTETLVSLLTVSKATSQTAKLLLYTHCLYIDTPWRLDSLLTNSLSTTNCSVPVARINQLYLSPFSGGTINERKVVEQITELFTILAPSLKRLIINMPLRSHYPQEDVVTKLRPILRQGFSLLANLEEFSSVQDNLFLAYWDPAIDRVFPDDEWEDTKS
;
A
#
# COMPACT_ATOMS: atom_id res chain seq x y z
N MET A 1 -14.05 42.23 -32.39
CA MET A 1 -14.80 41.69 -31.25
C MET A 1 -13.78 41.01 -30.36
N GLU A 2 -13.29 41.73 -29.34
CA GLU A 2 -12.43 41.13 -28.32
C GLU A 2 -13.32 40.20 -27.49
N GLY A 3 -13.07 38.90 -27.60
CA GLY A 3 -13.77 37.92 -26.78
C GLY A 3 -13.43 38.17 -25.32
N ILE A 4 -14.44 38.33 -24.48
CA ILE A 4 -14.26 38.44 -23.02
C ILE A 4 -13.62 37.12 -22.58
N GLN A 5 -12.33 37.16 -22.30
CA GLN A 5 -11.59 36.02 -21.77
C GLN A 5 -11.93 35.89 -20.28
N ALA A 6 -13.04 35.21 -20.00
CA ALA A 6 -13.45 34.87 -18.65
C ALA A 6 -12.48 33.80 -18.11
N ASN A 7 -11.42 34.23 -17.43
CA ASN A 7 -10.52 33.33 -16.72
C ASN A 7 -11.17 32.90 -15.41
N LEU A 8 -11.45 31.60 -15.28
CA LEU A 8 -11.95 31.02 -14.03
C LEU A 8 -10.86 31.13 -12.95
N PRO A 9 -11.19 31.60 -11.72
CA PRO A 9 -10.25 31.56 -10.61
C PRO A 9 -9.80 30.13 -10.31
N VAL A 10 -8.52 29.96 -9.97
CA VAL A 10 -7.91 28.64 -9.75
C VAL A 10 -8.53 27.91 -8.56
N GLU A 11 -9.03 28.65 -7.58
CA GLU A 11 -9.72 28.14 -6.39
C GLU A 11 -11.05 27.47 -6.76
N VAL A 12 -11.78 28.04 -7.73
CA VAL A 12 -13.03 27.46 -8.22
C VAL A 12 -12.74 26.18 -9.00
N LEU A 13 -11.67 26.18 -9.80
CA LEU A 13 -11.20 24.99 -10.52
C LEU A 13 -10.80 23.87 -9.56
N ASP A 14 -10.02 24.18 -8.52
CA ASP A 14 -9.65 23.23 -7.46
C ASP A 14 -10.89 22.68 -6.75
N HIS A 15 -11.88 23.53 -6.45
CA HIS A 15 -13.12 23.10 -5.83
C HIS A 15 -13.92 22.12 -6.71
N ILE A 16 -14.04 22.41 -8.02
CA ILE A 16 -14.70 21.53 -8.99
C ILE A 16 -13.98 20.18 -9.04
N ILE A 17 -12.65 20.18 -9.10
CA ILE A 17 -11.85 18.93 -9.18
C ILE A 17 -12.02 18.11 -7.90
N ARG A 18 -12.03 18.72 -6.71
CA ARG A 18 -12.24 17.97 -5.47
C ARG A 18 -13.62 17.31 -5.39
N HIS A 19 -14.63 17.89 -6.02
CA HIS A 19 -15.97 17.31 -6.11
C HIS A 19 -16.09 16.16 -7.12
N THR A 20 -15.02 15.80 -7.85
CA THR A 20 -15.03 14.57 -8.66
C THR A 20 -14.92 13.31 -7.80
N ILE A 21 -14.57 13.44 -6.51
CA ILE A 21 -14.55 12.35 -5.54
C ILE A 21 -15.99 12.15 -5.02
N PRO A 22 -16.67 11.04 -5.35
CA PRO A 22 -18.06 10.83 -4.96
C PRO A 22 -18.19 10.49 -3.48
N ASP A 23 -17.24 9.72 -2.95
CA ASP A 23 -17.16 9.33 -1.55
C ASP A 23 -15.73 9.53 -1.04
N ALA A 24 -15.58 10.39 -0.04
CA ALA A 24 -14.28 10.68 0.58
C ALA A 24 -13.82 9.56 1.52
N ASP A 25 -14.76 8.74 2.01
CA ASP A 25 -14.51 7.63 2.92
C ASP A 25 -14.19 6.32 2.19
N TYR A 26 -14.44 6.26 0.87
CA TYR A 26 -14.02 5.13 0.04
C TYR A 26 -12.50 4.95 0.08
N LEU A 27 -12.04 3.72 0.38
CA LEU A 27 -10.64 3.43 0.67
C LEU A 27 -9.67 3.80 -0.47
N ALA A 28 -9.87 3.23 -1.65
CA ALA A 28 -8.99 3.45 -2.79
C ALA A 28 -9.70 3.09 -4.10
N TYR A 29 -9.94 4.08 -4.95
CA TYR A 29 -10.53 3.86 -6.27
C TYR A 29 -9.57 3.11 -7.18
N PRO A 30 -9.99 1.97 -7.79
CA PRO A 30 -9.17 1.24 -8.75
C PRO A 30 -9.03 2.02 -10.06
N SER A 31 -8.04 1.67 -10.88
CA SER A 31 -7.80 2.37 -12.15
C SER A 31 -8.95 2.30 -13.15
N SER A 32 -9.83 1.30 -13.03
CA SER A 32 -11.03 1.15 -13.86
C SER A 32 -12.21 2.02 -13.39
N HIS A 33 -12.07 2.74 -12.27
CA HIS A 33 -13.14 3.57 -11.74
C HIS A 33 -13.19 4.91 -12.49
N PRO A 34 -14.38 5.41 -12.88
CA PRO A 34 -14.53 6.67 -13.62
C PRO A 34 -13.86 7.87 -12.93
N THR A 35 -13.86 7.91 -11.59
CA THR A 35 -13.15 8.94 -10.82
C THR A 35 -11.65 8.93 -11.09
N THR A 36 -11.01 7.76 -11.09
CA THR A 36 -9.56 7.65 -11.33
C THR A 36 -9.22 8.02 -12.77
N GLU A 37 -10.02 7.58 -13.74
CA GLU A 37 -9.85 7.96 -15.15
C GLU A 37 -10.01 9.47 -15.37
N THR A 38 -10.97 10.09 -14.69
CA THR A 38 -11.20 11.54 -14.73
C THR A 38 -10.00 12.29 -14.16
N LEU A 39 -9.49 11.86 -13.01
CA LEU A 39 -8.31 12.47 -12.38
C LEU A 39 -7.05 12.30 -13.24
N VAL A 40 -6.84 11.15 -13.86
CA VAL A 40 -5.74 10.92 -14.80
C VAL A 40 -5.87 11.85 -16.01
N SER A 41 -7.08 12.04 -16.55
CA SER A 41 -7.33 12.98 -17.65
C SER A 41 -7.00 14.42 -17.24
N LEU A 42 -7.31 14.81 -16.00
CA LEU A 42 -7.01 16.15 -15.48
C LEU A 42 -5.51 16.41 -15.30
N LEU A 43 -4.67 15.37 -15.23
CA LEU A 43 -3.22 15.53 -15.18
C LEU A 43 -2.64 16.17 -16.45
N THR A 44 -3.29 15.99 -17.60
CA THR A 44 -2.78 16.44 -18.91
C THR A 44 -3.40 17.75 -19.40
N VAL A 45 -4.40 18.29 -18.71
CA VAL A 45 -5.13 19.50 -19.14
C VAL A 45 -4.31 20.77 -18.91
N SER A 46 -3.82 20.99 -17.69
CA SER A 46 -3.06 22.19 -17.33
C SER A 46 -2.21 21.97 -16.08
N LYS A 47 -1.27 22.87 -15.79
CA LYS A 47 -0.49 22.83 -14.53
C LYS A 47 -1.38 22.92 -13.29
N ALA A 48 -2.40 23.78 -13.31
CA ALA A 48 -3.31 23.99 -12.19
C ALA A 48 -4.12 22.72 -11.87
N THR A 49 -4.77 22.14 -12.89
CA THR A 49 -5.54 20.89 -12.72
C THR A 49 -4.65 19.72 -12.33
N SER A 50 -3.44 19.64 -12.90
CA SER A 50 -2.50 18.55 -12.67
C SER A 50 -2.04 18.49 -11.21
N GLN A 51 -1.83 19.63 -10.55
CA GLN A 51 -1.45 19.66 -9.13
C GLN A 51 -2.54 19.07 -8.22
N THR A 52 -3.78 19.54 -8.35
CA THR A 52 -4.91 19.04 -7.55
C THR A 52 -5.22 17.58 -7.88
N ALA A 53 -5.25 17.21 -9.16
CA ALA A 53 -5.51 15.84 -9.58
C ALA A 53 -4.44 14.87 -9.06
N LYS A 54 -3.16 15.26 -9.10
CA LYS A 54 -2.08 14.47 -8.53
C LYS A 54 -2.27 14.26 -7.03
N LEU A 55 -2.59 15.31 -6.27
CA LEU A 55 -2.87 15.17 -4.84
C LEU A 55 -4.01 14.17 -4.56
N LEU A 56 -5.12 14.27 -5.30
CA LEU A 56 -6.28 13.39 -5.12
C LEU A 56 -5.99 11.94 -5.50
N LEU A 57 -5.18 11.69 -6.53
CA LEU A 57 -4.78 10.33 -6.91
C LEU A 57 -4.02 9.62 -5.78
N TYR A 58 -3.10 10.31 -5.11
CA TYR A 58 -2.35 9.71 -4.00
C TYR A 58 -3.15 9.60 -2.70
N THR A 59 -4.20 10.41 -2.55
CA THR A 59 -5.05 10.40 -1.35
C THR A 59 -6.16 9.35 -1.45
N HIS A 60 -6.78 9.21 -2.64
CA HIS A 60 -7.99 8.40 -2.82
C HIS A 60 -7.87 7.28 -3.85
N CYS A 61 -6.79 7.20 -4.65
CA CYS A 61 -6.66 6.22 -5.74
C CYS A 61 -5.39 5.37 -5.61
N LEU A 62 -4.84 5.23 -4.39
CA LEU A 62 -3.66 4.40 -4.15
C LEU A 62 -4.05 2.92 -4.10
N TYR A 63 -4.37 2.39 -5.28
CA TYR A 63 -4.78 1.01 -5.52
C TYR A 63 -3.67 0.26 -6.26
N ILE A 64 -2.93 -0.56 -5.52
CA ILE A 64 -1.76 -1.30 -6.02
C ILE A 64 -2.13 -2.78 -6.12
N ASP A 65 -2.48 -3.24 -7.31
CA ASP A 65 -2.95 -4.60 -7.59
C ASP A 65 -1.92 -5.50 -8.29
N THR A 66 -0.77 -4.94 -8.63
CA THR A 66 0.22 -5.58 -9.50
C THR A 66 1.63 -5.21 -9.06
N PRO A 67 2.62 -6.10 -9.17
CA PRO A 67 4.00 -5.81 -8.78
C PRO A 67 4.60 -4.61 -9.52
N TRP A 68 4.26 -4.43 -10.79
CA TRP A 68 4.79 -3.32 -11.59
C TRP A 68 4.32 -1.95 -11.07
N ARG A 69 3.10 -1.86 -10.52
CA ARG A 69 2.60 -0.62 -9.90
C ARG A 69 3.36 -0.30 -8.63
N LEU A 70 3.65 -1.32 -7.82
CA LEU A 70 4.45 -1.18 -6.61
C LEU A 70 5.86 -0.67 -6.94
N ASP A 71 6.51 -1.33 -7.90
CA ASP A 71 7.85 -0.99 -8.39
C ASP A 71 7.90 0.44 -8.96
N SER A 72 6.92 0.81 -9.80
CA SER A 72 6.83 2.16 -10.37
C SER A 72 6.54 3.22 -9.31
N LEU A 73 5.73 2.92 -8.29
CA LEU A 73 5.45 3.85 -7.19
C LEU A 73 6.74 4.15 -6.40
N LEU A 74 7.46 3.11 -6.01
CA LEU A 74 8.72 3.26 -5.26
C LEU A 74 9.78 3.98 -6.10
N THR A 75 9.98 3.54 -7.35
CA THR A 75 11.08 4.02 -8.20
C THR A 75 10.84 5.40 -8.80
N ASN A 76 9.61 5.74 -9.17
CA ASN A 76 9.33 6.98 -9.91
C ASN A 76 8.66 8.06 -9.06
N SER A 77 7.92 7.67 -8.02
CA SER A 77 7.05 8.59 -7.29
C SER A 77 7.59 8.96 -5.92
N LEU A 78 8.02 7.96 -5.15
CA LEU A 78 8.43 8.14 -3.74
C LEU A 78 9.94 8.40 -3.57
N SER A 79 10.78 7.91 -4.49
CA SER A 79 12.25 8.07 -4.45
C SER A 79 12.76 9.43 -4.93
N THR A 80 11.96 10.17 -5.71
CA THR A 80 12.45 11.38 -6.35
C THR A 80 12.59 12.51 -5.33
N THR A 81 13.76 13.15 -5.29
CA THR A 81 14.05 14.33 -4.43
C THR A 81 13.11 15.52 -4.67
N ASN A 82 12.33 15.46 -5.76
CA ASN A 82 11.25 16.37 -6.11
C ASN A 82 9.88 15.69 -5.97
N CYS A 83 9.68 14.88 -4.93
CA CYS A 83 8.39 14.27 -4.63
C CYS A 83 7.36 15.40 -4.40
N SER A 84 6.65 15.74 -5.47
CA SER A 84 5.66 16.82 -5.49
C SER A 84 4.43 16.49 -4.65
N VAL A 85 4.33 15.26 -4.13
CA VAL A 85 3.20 14.81 -3.33
C VAL A 85 3.66 14.69 -1.87
N PRO A 86 3.00 15.39 -0.93
CA PRO A 86 3.33 15.19 0.47
C PRO A 86 2.92 13.78 0.87
N VAL A 87 3.89 12.91 1.15
CA VAL A 87 3.64 11.54 1.69
C VAL A 87 2.69 11.59 2.89
N ALA A 88 2.77 12.66 3.69
CA ALA A 88 1.87 12.98 4.80
C ALA A 88 0.36 13.01 4.43
N ARG A 89 0.00 13.12 3.15
CA ARG A 89 -1.38 13.11 2.65
C ARG A 89 -1.86 11.71 2.28
N ILE A 90 -0.96 10.74 2.15
CA ILE A 90 -1.28 9.34 1.88
C ILE A 90 -1.71 8.70 3.19
N ASN A 91 -3.01 8.53 3.35
CA ASN A 91 -3.62 7.95 4.55
C ASN A 91 -4.34 6.63 4.28
N GLN A 92 -4.55 6.24 3.03
CA GLN A 92 -5.29 5.03 2.64
C GLN A 92 -4.55 4.27 1.56
N LEU A 93 -4.56 2.95 1.64
CA LEU A 93 -3.88 2.07 0.71
C LEU A 93 -4.68 0.79 0.51
N TYR A 94 -4.90 0.43 -0.76
CA TYR A 94 -5.23 -0.93 -1.15
C TYR A 94 -3.98 -1.61 -1.75
N LEU A 95 -3.64 -2.80 -1.25
CA LEU A 95 -2.42 -3.50 -1.60
C LEU A 95 -2.69 -4.97 -1.93
N SER A 96 -2.41 -5.37 -3.16
CA SER A 96 -2.52 -6.74 -3.67
C SER A 96 -1.45 -7.06 -4.74
N PRO A 97 -0.17 -6.71 -4.57
CA PRO A 97 0.85 -6.82 -5.62
C PRO A 97 1.41 -8.25 -5.79
N PHE A 98 0.57 -9.29 -5.66
CA PHE A 98 0.99 -10.69 -5.68
C PHE A 98 0.61 -11.34 -7.01
N SER A 99 1.60 -11.64 -7.85
CA SER A 99 1.35 -12.40 -9.08
C SER A 99 1.12 -13.87 -8.76
N GLY A 100 0.21 -14.51 -9.49
CA GLY A 100 0.01 -15.96 -9.40
C GLY A 100 -0.53 -16.45 -8.06
N GLY A 101 -1.03 -15.57 -7.20
CA GLY A 101 -1.62 -15.96 -5.91
C GLY A 101 -0.61 -16.52 -4.92
N THR A 102 0.65 -16.07 -4.98
CA THR A 102 1.69 -16.48 -4.01
C THR A 102 2.47 -15.30 -3.46
N ILE A 103 3.02 -15.45 -2.26
CA ILE A 103 3.93 -14.46 -1.64
C ILE A 103 5.42 -14.71 -1.95
N ASN A 104 5.75 -15.72 -2.77
CA ASN A 104 7.11 -16.25 -2.94
C ASN A 104 8.09 -15.28 -3.61
N GLU A 105 7.58 -14.20 -4.19
CA GLU A 105 8.40 -13.14 -4.80
C GLU A 105 9.02 -12.26 -3.71
N ARG A 106 10.25 -12.59 -3.30
CA ARG A 106 11.01 -11.84 -2.29
C ARG A 106 11.06 -10.34 -2.57
N LYS A 107 11.28 -9.96 -3.83
CA LYS A 107 11.32 -8.56 -4.27
C LYS A 107 10.04 -7.81 -3.88
N VAL A 108 8.87 -8.42 -4.11
CA VAL A 108 7.57 -7.82 -3.76
C VAL A 108 7.46 -7.63 -2.26
N VAL A 109 7.85 -8.64 -1.47
CA VAL A 109 7.81 -8.57 0.00
C VAL A 109 8.72 -7.47 0.56
N GLU A 110 9.92 -7.33 0.02
CA GLU A 110 10.86 -6.26 0.37
C GLU A 110 10.30 -4.89 -0.01
N GLN A 111 9.72 -4.75 -1.21
CA GLN A 111 9.07 -3.52 -1.66
C GLN A 111 7.86 -3.12 -0.83
N ILE A 112 7.05 -4.08 -0.37
CA ILE A 112 5.95 -3.82 0.57
C ILE A 112 6.49 -3.24 1.88
N THR A 113 7.58 -3.81 2.38
CA THR A 113 8.22 -3.37 3.64
C THR A 113 8.83 -1.97 3.50
N GLU A 114 9.45 -1.69 2.35
CA GLU A 114 9.92 -0.35 1.99
C GLU A 114 8.76 0.65 1.91
N LEU A 115 7.67 0.29 1.24
CA LEU A 115 6.47 1.12 1.14
C LEU A 115 5.89 1.42 2.53
N PHE A 116 5.78 0.42 3.41
CA PHE A 116 5.32 0.61 4.78
C PHE A 116 6.25 1.50 5.58
N THR A 117 7.57 1.42 5.37
CA THR A 117 8.52 2.33 6.01
C THR A 117 8.28 3.78 5.59
N ILE A 118 8.02 4.02 4.30
CA ILE A 118 7.74 5.37 3.77
C ILE A 118 6.39 5.90 4.28
N LEU A 119 5.36 5.05 4.32
CA LEU A 119 3.99 5.44 4.65
C LEU A 119 3.64 5.36 6.14
N ALA A 120 4.47 4.72 6.97
CA ALA A 120 4.25 4.55 8.41
C ALA A 120 3.82 5.83 9.15
N PRO A 121 4.36 7.03 8.85
CA PRO A 121 3.97 8.26 9.56
C PRO A 121 2.54 8.73 9.28
N SER A 122 1.91 8.31 8.17
CA SER A 122 0.65 8.90 7.69
C SER A 122 -0.44 7.88 7.36
N LEU A 123 -0.10 6.62 7.14
CA LEU A 123 -1.04 5.58 6.77
C LEU A 123 -1.98 5.27 7.95
N LYS A 124 -3.28 5.45 7.71
CA LYS A 124 -4.36 5.21 8.69
C LYS A 124 -5.23 4.03 8.31
N ARG A 125 -5.45 3.79 7.02
CA ARG A 125 -6.34 2.74 6.52
C ARG A 125 -5.61 1.84 5.53
N LEU A 126 -5.61 0.54 5.79
CA LEU A 126 -4.96 -0.45 4.92
C LEU A 126 -5.91 -1.62 4.66
N ILE A 127 -6.20 -1.86 3.39
CA ILE A 127 -6.72 -3.15 2.94
C ILE A 127 -5.63 -3.87 2.18
N ILE A 128 -5.31 -5.07 2.63
CA ILE A 128 -4.35 -5.93 1.96
C ILE A 128 -5.01 -7.22 1.50
N ASN A 129 -4.75 -7.59 0.25
CA ASN A 129 -5.15 -8.88 -0.28
C ASN A 129 -3.89 -9.71 -0.49
N MET A 130 -3.54 -10.53 0.51
CA MET A 130 -2.29 -11.30 0.55
C MET A 130 -2.58 -12.80 0.66
N PRO A 131 -2.01 -13.65 -0.23
CA PRO A 131 -2.24 -15.09 -0.25
C PRO A 131 -1.31 -15.83 0.72
N LEU A 132 -1.44 -15.59 2.02
CA LEU A 132 -0.57 -16.18 3.06
C LEU A 132 -0.65 -17.71 3.12
N ARG A 133 -1.73 -18.33 2.67
CA ARG A 133 -1.85 -19.81 2.58
C ARG A 133 -1.02 -20.43 1.48
N SER A 134 -0.45 -19.63 0.56
CA SER A 134 0.42 -20.14 -0.50
C SER A 134 1.80 -20.59 0.00
N HIS A 135 2.17 -20.21 1.23
CA HIS A 135 3.51 -20.38 1.76
C HIS A 135 3.48 -20.49 3.30
N TYR A 136 3.66 -21.71 3.79
CA TYR A 136 3.51 -22.02 5.21
C TYR A 136 4.72 -21.55 6.04
N PRO A 137 4.55 -21.25 7.35
CA PRO A 137 5.65 -20.82 8.22
C PRO A 137 6.86 -21.76 8.23
N GLN A 138 6.64 -23.06 8.06
CA GLN A 138 7.67 -24.10 8.03
C GLN A 138 8.53 -24.03 6.76
N GLU A 139 7.98 -23.50 5.66
CA GLU A 139 8.67 -23.33 4.38
C GLU A 139 9.50 -22.03 4.37
N ASP A 140 9.24 -21.12 5.31
CA ASP A 140 9.82 -19.78 5.38
C ASP A 140 11.21 -19.70 6.03
N VAL A 141 11.84 -20.85 6.29
CA VAL A 141 13.15 -20.91 6.95
C VAL A 141 14.27 -20.34 6.07
N VAL A 142 14.21 -20.61 4.76
CA VAL A 142 15.25 -20.20 3.80
C VAL A 142 14.99 -18.81 3.24
N THR A 143 13.75 -18.54 2.83
CA THR A 143 13.36 -17.30 2.15
C THR A 143 13.12 -16.15 3.13
N LYS A 144 12.65 -16.43 4.34
CA LYS A 144 12.42 -15.46 5.44
C LYS A 144 11.52 -14.28 5.04
N LEU A 145 10.46 -14.56 4.30
CA LEU A 145 9.46 -13.60 3.83
C LEU A 145 8.57 -13.08 4.97
N ARG A 146 8.09 -13.95 5.86
CA ARG A 146 7.20 -13.55 6.98
C ARG A 146 7.93 -12.68 8.01
N PRO A 147 9.20 -12.92 8.38
CA PRO A 147 9.99 -11.97 9.17
C PRO A 147 10.03 -10.56 8.55
N ILE A 148 10.25 -10.45 7.24
CA ILE A 148 10.31 -9.17 6.53
C ILE A 148 8.95 -8.47 6.56
N LEU A 149 7.87 -9.20 6.24
CA LEU A 149 6.50 -8.68 6.35
C LEU A 149 6.19 -8.22 7.78
N ARG A 150 6.52 -9.04 8.78
CA ARG A 150 6.29 -8.72 10.20
C ARG A 150 7.01 -7.43 10.60
N GLN A 151 8.24 -7.24 10.13
CA GLN A 151 8.96 -5.98 10.33
C GLN A 151 8.21 -4.80 9.71
N GLY A 152 7.79 -4.90 8.45
CA GLY A 152 7.03 -3.84 7.79
C GLY A 152 5.73 -3.49 8.52
N PHE A 153 4.93 -4.49 8.88
CA PHE A 153 3.68 -4.28 9.62
C PHE A 153 3.90 -3.66 11.00
N SER A 154 5.01 -3.99 11.67
CA SER A 154 5.33 -3.42 12.99
C SER A 154 5.60 -1.91 12.96
N LEU A 155 5.91 -1.34 11.78
CA LEU A 155 6.15 0.10 11.62
C LEU A 155 4.85 0.92 11.53
N LEU A 156 3.72 0.28 11.20
CA LEU A 156 2.43 0.95 10.96
C LEU A 156 1.70 1.30 12.27
N ALA A 157 2.34 2.10 13.13
CA ALA A 157 1.83 2.45 14.46
C ALA A 157 0.60 3.39 14.44
N ASN A 158 0.37 4.09 13.33
CA ASN A 158 -0.76 5.03 13.15
C ASN A 158 -1.96 4.41 12.44
N LEU A 159 -1.95 3.08 12.22
CA LEU A 159 -3.00 2.40 11.50
C LEU A 159 -4.26 2.32 12.37
N GLU A 160 -5.33 2.98 11.92
CA GLU A 160 -6.63 3.05 12.57
C GLU A 160 -7.55 1.93 12.07
N GLU A 161 -7.45 1.58 10.78
CA GLU A 161 -8.26 0.56 10.13
C GLU A 161 -7.40 -0.40 9.31
N PHE A 162 -7.59 -1.69 9.54
CA PHE A 162 -6.89 -2.76 8.83
C PHE A 162 -7.86 -3.87 8.42
N SER A 163 -7.76 -4.31 7.17
CA SER A 163 -8.48 -5.51 6.70
C SER A 163 -7.59 -6.36 5.81
N SER A 164 -7.63 -7.67 6.03
CA SER A 164 -6.99 -8.67 5.17
C SER A 164 -8.08 -9.44 4.42
N VAL A 165 -8.03 -9.40 3.08
CA VAL A 165 -9.15 -9.85 2.23
C VAL A 165 -9.16 -11.37 2.04
N GLN A 166 -8.05 -11.94 1.55
CA GLN A 166 -8.01 -13.35 1.19
C GLN A 166 -7.71 -14.26 2.39
N ASP A 167 -6.72 -13.92 3.20
CA ASP A 167 -6.27 -14.74 4.33
C ASP A 167 -6.17 -13.92 5.62
N ASN A 168 -6.28 -14.58 6.77
CA ASN A 168 -5.97 -13.95 8.05
C ASN A 168 -4.49 -13.55 8.10
N LEU A 169 -4.19 -12.40 8.70
CA LEU A 169 -2.81 -11.92 8.86
C LEU A 169 -2.03 -12.79 9.86
N PHE A 170 -1.52 -13.92 9.38
CA PHE A 170 -0.69 -14.84 10.14
C PHE A 170 0.77 -14.64 9.72
N LEU A 171 1.52 -13.84 10.47
CA LEU A 171 2.94 -13.53 10.21
C LEU A 171 3.91 -14.24 11.17
N ALA A 172 3.41 -15.22 11.94
CA ALA A 172 4.28 -16.10 12.70
C ALA A 172 5.20 -16.87 11.76
N TYR A 173 6.45 -17.05 12.18
CA TYR A 173 7.48 -17.75 11.45
C TYR A 173 8.27 -18.64 12.41
N TRP A 174 8.85 -19.71 11.88
CA TRP A 174 9.72 -20.57 12.65
C TRP A 174 11.14 -19.99 12.67
N ASP A 175 11.70 -19.82 13.86
CA ASP A 175 13.10 -19.46 14.02
C ASP A 175 13.87 -20.70 14.53
N PRO A 176 14.66 -21.38 13.68
CA PRO A 176 15.43 -22.55 14.09
C PRO A 176 16.53 -22.22 15.11
N ALA A 177 16.83 -20.93 15.37
CA ALA A 177 17.71 -20.53 16.46
C ALA A 177 17.02 -20.58 17.83
N ILE A 178 15.69 -20.46 17.88
CA ILE A 178 14.90 -20.52 19.13
C ILE A 178 14.65 -21.97 19.56
N ASP A 179 14.46 -22.91 18.63
CA ASP A 179 14.31 -24.35 18.95
C ASP A 179 15.56 -24.97 19.59
N ARG A 180 16.75 -24.40 19.38
CA ARG A 180 17.98 -24.87 20.04
C ARG A 180 18.06 -24.52 21.52
N VAL A 181 17.13 -23.71 22.04
CA VAL A 181 17.13 -23.25 23.44
C VAL A 181 16.28 -24.15 24.34
N PHE A 182 15.31 -24.87 23.78
CA PHE A 182 14.53 -25.87 24.50
C PHE A 182 14.77 -27.24 23.83
N PRO A 183 15.84 -27.97 24.22
CA PRO A 183 15.87 -29.39 23.90
C PRO A 183 14.62 -30.02 24.52
N ASP A 184 13.98 -30.92 23.79
CA ASP A 184 12.82 -31.67 24.25
C ASP A 184 13.07 -32.16 25.68
N ASP A 185 12.52 -31.46 26.69
CA ASP A 185 12.58 -31.94 28.05
C ASP A 185 11.85 -33.28 28.05
N GLU A 186 12.65 -34.32 28.26
CA GLU A 186 12.26 -35.71 28.33
C GLU A 186 10.99 -35.82 29.17
N TRP A 187 9.86 -36.14 28.52
CA TRP A 187 8.75 -36.77 29.21
C TRP A 187 9.22 -38.17 29.60
N GLU A 188 10.05 -38.27 30.64
CA GLU A 188 10.29 -39.53 31.31
C GLU A 188 8.93 -40.00 31.87
N ASP A 189 8.39 -41.01 31.21
CA ASP A 189 7.33 -41.88 31.68
C ASP A 189 7.63 -42.31 33.12
N THR A 190 7.08 -41.59 34.10
CA THR A 190 6.95 -42.09 35.47
C THR A 190 5.80 -43.09 35.49
N LYS A 191 6.05 -44.28 34.93
CA LYS A 191 5.24 -45.48 35.20
C LYS A 191 5.42 -45.84 36.67
N SER A 192 4.35 -45.65 37.46
CA SER A 192 4.12 -46.38 38.71
C SER A 192 3.19 -47.57 38.47
#